data_AF-A0A349Q8W5-F1
#
_entry.id   AF-A0A349Q8W5-F1
#
_cell.length_a   1.000
_cell.length_b   1.000
_cell.length_c   1.000
_cell.angle_alpha   90.00
_cell.angle_beta   90.00
_cell.angle_gamma   90.00
#
_symmetry.space_group_name_H-M   'P 1'
#
loop_
_entity.id
_entity.type
_entity.pdbx_description
1 polymer ?
#
loop_
_entity_poly.entity_id
_entity_poly.type
_entity_poly.pdbx_seq_one_letter_code
_entity_poly.pdbx_strand_id
1 'polypeptide(L)'
;MKNTAKNATFSRISPLRVIVMAVVLVLFFSVIFAPSVAEAVCPDGYVESVKDKNLDWQNGEDELNLEYVKTRVKSWLSDPQYDFSALEKEPIVVAVVDTGINFEHEIFTGKYDENGVATDDEIGRYDVLLRDEKGDIITVNTANELKNAYDDASNRHGTHVAGIIATLIHELDLEKYIKILPIKASKGTSFSTSGVKAGIAFAIENGADVVNLSLCEDSAGTESSEFNKMITDAYAQKAVFVAAAGNDGKPSYEKNIFGEFRHMYYPAASKNVIGVMNYTTENGKKKIASTSNYGSVYDICAPGEYIYSADGKTADSYKSMKGTSMATPFISFASALAILKDRAYCAAMGEKECGAVDIAQNVKQSYTETIKAGNFTLGVFDFAQLISDDTRIRITADGDTEQYVNATNPVKFKLNIFPSEFANLGTVVWKVNGKEVENDSENQFEFTFVPENKVGISTITAEWTCEEANETNKVAQCQVEVKYAEYSQTETGRIEISVTNGGKDVETTDKTVTVDCKKKIEFSIDESIIKSLNPQTTVHWYVDGNYVAAGNTFVCEFERTGVHYVKAKIGNYFTSETSVYVYEGAEEVTPYDITAVVVVCVLVVCLAAVVIGVAVKKKV
;
A
#
# COMPACT_ATOMS: atom_id res chain seq x y z
N MET A 1 72.51 86.41 -22.56
CA MET A 1 71.43 86.80 -21.62
C MET A 1 70.85 85.50 -21.05
N LYS A 2 71.08 85.18 -19.77
CA LYS A 2 70.08 85.15 -18.67
C LYS A 2 68.78 84.41 -19.09
N ASN A 3 68.23 83.39 -18.42
CA ASN A 3 68.31 82.96 -17.02
C ASN A 3 67.76 81.51 -16.90
N THR A 4 68.27 80.81 -15.90
CA THR A 4 67.73 79.61 -15.22
C THR A 4 66.29 79.78 -14.72
N ALA A 5 65.49 78.69 -14.74
CA ALA A 5 64.72 78.21 -13.57
C ALA A 5 64.14 76.81 -13.81
N LYS A 6 64.48 75.87 -12.91
CA LYS A 6 63.79 74.60 -12.70
C LYS A 6 62.37 74.88 -12.18
N ASN A 7 61.39 74.08 -12.60
CA ASN A 7 60.27 73.67 -11.76
C ASN A 7 59.82 72.27 -12.19
N ALA A 8 59.91 71.32 -11.26
CA ALA A 8 59.38 69.98 -11.41
C ALA A 8 57.85 70.03 -11.26
N THR A 9 57.09 69.40 -12.16
CA THR A 9 55.77 68.83 -11.81
C THR A 9 55.20 67.99 -12.96
N PHE A 10 54.83 66.76 -12.61
CA PHE A 10 53.83 65.87 -13.21
C PHE A 10 53.92 65.58 -14.72
N SER A 11 54.54 64.43 -15.02
CA SER A 11 54.22 63.69 -16.24
C SER A 11 52.72 63.37 -16.21
N ARG A 12 51.95 63.95 -17.14
CA ARG A 12 50.57 63.57 -17.41
C ARG A 12 50.53 62.06 -17.67
N ILE A 13 49.96 61.32 -16.72
CA ILE A 13 49.58 59.93 -16.93
C ILE A 13 48.53 59.95 -18.05
N SER A 14 48.80 59.25 -19.15
CA SER A 14 47.85 59.17 -20.25
C SER A 14 46.52 58.56 -19.76
N PRO A 15 45.37 58.95 -20.31
CA PRO A 15 44.06 58.37 -19.93
C PRO A 15 44.07 56.85 -20.00
N LEU A 16 44.85 56.31 -20.94
CA LEU A 16 45.05 54.87 -21.12
C LEU A 16 45.75 54.20 -19.93
N ARG A 17 46.70 54.87 -19.25
CA ARG A 17 47.37 54.30 -18.06
C ARG A 17 46.51 54.34 -16.81
N VAL A 18 45.60 55.31 -16.68
CA VAL A 18 44.59 55.35 -15.60
C VAL A 18 43.56 54.25 -15.81
N ILE A 19 43.13 54.01 -17.06
CA ILE A 19 42.20 52.93 -17.40
C ILE A 19 42.86 51.56 -17.19
N VAL A 20 44.12 51.37 -17.58
CA VAL A 20 44.84 50.11 -17.35
C VAL A 20 45.09 49.86 -15.87
N MET A 21 45.45 50.88 -15.06
CA MET A 21 45.55 50.70 -13.61
C MET A 21 44.20 50.44 -12.95
N ALA A 22 43.11 51.04 -13.43
CA ALA A 22 41.77 50.77 -12.91
C ALA A 22 41.30 49.35 -13.26
N VAL A 23 41.59 48.87 -14.47
CA VAL A 23 41.27 47.49 -14.88
C VAL A 23 42.13 46.48 -14.11
N VAL A 24 43.41 46.77 -13.88
CA VAL A 24 44.28 45.89 -13.07
C VAL A 24 43.88 45.90 -11.59
N LEU A 25 43.47 47.04 -11.02
CA LEU A 25 42.95 47.10 -9.63
C LEU A 25 41.58 46.43 -9.48
N VAL A 26 40.70 46.53 -10.47
CA VAL A 26 39.41 45.82 -10.47
C VAL A 26 39.63 44.31 -10.61
N LEU A 27 40.61 43.87 -11.42
CA LEU A 27 41.01 42.47 -11.54
C LEU A 27 41.76 41.94 -10.31
N PHE A 28 42.49 42.78 -9.57
CA PHE A 28 43.18 42.37 -8.34
C PHE A 28 42.23 42.30 -7.14
N PHE A 29 41.22 43.17 -7.08
CA PHE A 29 40.18 43.14 -6.04
C PHE A 29 39.07 42.12 -6.31
N SER A 30 38.91 41.63 -7.54
CA SER A 30 38.03 40.50 -7.86
C SER A 30 38.62 39.12 -7.52
N VAL A 31 39.87 39.04 -7.01
CA VAL A 31 40.57 37.76 -6.74
C VAL A 31 40.91 37.54 -5.25
N ILE A 32 40.67 38.50 -4.34
CA ILE A 32 41.14 38.39 -2.93
C ILE A 32 40.03 38.37 -1.86
N PHE A 33 38.74 38.48 -2.22
CA PHE A 33 37.65 38.20 -1.28
C PHE A 33 36.51 37.44 -1.96
N ALA A 34 36.69 36.14 -2.15
CA ALA A 34 35.57 35.22 -2.23
C ALA A 34 35.30 34.72 -0.80
N PRO A 35 34.11 34.95 -0.21
CA PRO A 35 33.70 34.15 0.93
C PRO A 35 33.63 32.69 0.50
N SER A 36 34.16 31.81 1.33
CA SER A 36 33.98 30.37 1.25
C SER A 36 32.48 30.05 1.23
N VAL A 37 31.98 29.68 0.08
CA VAL A 37 30.83 28.77 -0.03
C VAL A 37 31.31 27.64 -0.92
N ALA A 38 31.52 26.48 -0.30
CA ALA A 38 31.51 25.24 -1.03
C ALA A 38 30.08 25.07 -1.54
N GLU A 39 29.85 25.48 -2.78
CA GLU A 39 28.73 24.98 -3.56
C GLU A 39 28.99 23.48 -3.74
N ALA A 40 28.11 22.65 -3.20
CA ALA A 40 28.08 21.23 -3.53
C ALA A 40 27.73 21.15 -5.01
N VAL A 41 28.75 20.93 -5.84
CA VAL A 41 28.60 20.58 -7.24
C VAL A 41 28.05 19.16 -7.24
N CYS A 42 26.75 18.98 -7.54
CA CYS A 42 26.28 17.70 -8.04
C CYS A 42 27.21 17.34 -9.21
N PRO A 43 27.81 16.14 -9.25
CA PRO A 43 28.68 15.77 -10.35
C PRO A 43 27.90 15.90 -11.65
N ASP A 44 28.55 16.44 -12.68
CA ASP A 44 28.04 16.66 -14.02
C ASP A 44 27.78 15.34 -14.79
N GLY A 45 27.05 14.39 -14.19
CA GLY A 45 26.32 13.28 -14.81
C GLY A 45 24.80 13.54 -14.88
N TYR A 46 24.33 14.67 -14.34
CA TYR A 46 23.02 15.26 -14.59
C TYR A 46 23.23 16.43 -15.56
N VAL A 47 23.34 16.11 -16.85
CA VAL A 47 23.73 17.05 -17.92
C VAL A 47 23.02 18.40 -17.79
N GLU A 48 23.65 19.52 -18.15
CA GLU A 48 23.03 20.85 -18.12
C GLU A 48 21.69 20.92 -18.92
N SER A 49 21.44 19.97 -19.83
CA SER A 49 20.15 19.75 -20.51
C SER A 49 19.06 19.08 -19.67
N VAL A 50 19.39 18.44 -18.56
CA VAL A 50 18.46 17.87 -17.57
C VAL A 50 18.03 18.94 -16.56
N LYS A 51 18.87 19.95 -16.32
CA LYS A 51 18.56 21.21 -15.61
C LYS A 51 17.58 22.14 -16.36
N ASP A 52 16.99 21.71 -17.47
CA ASP A 52 15.92 22.45 -18.11
C ASP A 52 14.68 22.37 -17.20
N LYS A 53 14.35 23.50 -16.55
CA LYS A 53 13.34 23.65 -15.48
C LYS A 53 11.93 23.12 -15.83
N ASN A 54 11.69 22.72 -17.07
CA ASN A 54 10.41 22.23 -17.56
C ASN A 54 10.32 20.68 -17.66
N LEU A 55 11.43 19.95 -17.52
CA LEU A 55 11.47 18.48 -17.66
C LEU A 55 11.74 17.74 -16.35
N ASP A 56 12.26 18.45 -15.35
CA ASP A 56 12.58 17.88 -14.06
C ASP A 56 11.47 18.19 -13.05
N TRP A 57 10.71 17.16 -12.69
CA TRP A 57 9.69 17.26 -11.65
C TRP A 57 10.31 17.54 -10.25
N GLN A 58 11.61 17.24 -10.03
CA GLN A 58 12.33 17.49 -8.76
C GLN A 58 12.72 18.96 -8.56
N ASN A 59 12.60 19.79 -9.59
CA ASN A 59 13.02 21.18 -9.59
C ASN A 59 11.85 22.18 -9.56
N GLY A 60 10.61 21.72 -9.36
CA GLY A 60 9.60 22.59 -8.79
C GLY A 60 10.01 22.89 -7.36
N GLU A 61 10.37 24.14 -7.03
CA GLU A 61 10.96 24.55 -5.73
C GLU A 61 10.19 24.06 -4.49
N ASP A 62 8.93 23.62 -4.64
CA ASP A 62 8.04 23.15 -3.57
C ASP A 62 7.60 21.66 -3.67
N GLU A 63 8.06 20.88 -4.67
CA GLU A 63 7.62 19.48 -4.80
C GLU A 63 8.38 18.56 -3.81
N LEU A 64 7.62 17.87 -2.95
CA LEU A 64 8.11 17.06 -1.82
C LEU A 64 9.00 17.79 -0.79
N ASN A 65 9.08 19.12 -0.81
CA ASN A 65 9.93 19.92 0.09
C ASN A 65 11.44 19.57 0.02
N LEU A 66 11.95 19.21 -1.17
CA LEU A 66 13.31 18.66 -1.31
C LEU A 66 14.42 19.60 -0.80
N GLU A 67 14.28 20.92 -0.95
CA GLU A 67 15.27 21.89 -0.46
C GLU A 67 15.38 21.90 1.08
N TYR A 68 14.23 21.79 1.76
CA TYR A 68 14.21 21.63 3.22
C TYR A 68 14.89 20.32 3.64
N VAL A 69 14.61 19.24 2.90
CA VAL A 69 15.19 17.91 3.15
C VAL A 69 16.69 17.93 2.98
N LYS A 70 17.19 18.50 1.89
CA LYS A 70 18.62 18.68 1.61
C LYS A 70 19.32 19.44 2.73
N THR A 71 18.71 20.54 3.16
CA THR A 71 19.22 21.34 4.30
C THR A 71 19.27 20.52 5.59
N ARG A 72 18.22 19.75 5.90
CA ARG A 72 18.16 18.97 7.14
C ARG A 72 19.12 17.78 7.13
N VAL A 73 19.19 17.03 6.03
CA VAL A 73 20.15 15.92 5.88
C VAL A 73 21.58 16.42 6.02
N LYS A 74 21.93 17.53 5.35
CA LYS A 74 23.25 18.17 5.50
C LYS A 74 23.55 18.55 6.95
N SER A 75 22.54 19.02 7.70
CA SER A 75 22.72 19.32 9.12
C SER A 75 23.03 18.08 9.95
N TRP A 76 22.35 16.95 9.70
CA TRP A 76 22.60 15.70 10.42
C TRP A 76 24.05 15.23 10.28
N LEU A 77 24.60 15.28 9.07
CA LEU A 77 25.97 14.85 8.78
C LEU A 77 27.05 15.64 9.54
N SER A 78 26.69 16.80 10.10
CA SER A 78 27.59 17.66 10.89
C SER A 78 27.24 17.72 12.39
N ASP A 79 26.12 17.15 12.78
CA ASP A 79 25.56 17.27 14.12
C ASP A 79 26.01 16.09 14.99
N PRO A 80 26.66 16.31 16.15
CA PRO A 80 27.11 15.26 17.05
C PRO A 80 25.99 14.35 17.60
N GLN A 81 24.72 14.72 17.45
CA GLN A 81 23.59 13.86 17.81
C GLN A 81 23.40 12.68 16.83
N TYR A 82 24.16 12.62 15.73
CA TYR A 82 24.14 11.52 14.77
C TYR A 82 25.56 10.98 14.55
N ASP A 83 25.70 9.65 14.49
CA ASP A 83 26.95 8.95 14.15
C ASP A 83 26.72 8.06 12.92
N PHE A 84 27.28 8.48 11.79
CA PHE A 84 27.19 7.77 10.52
C PHE A 84 28.36 6.80 10.26
N SER A 85 29.32 6.68 11.18
CA SER A 85 30.58 5.96 10.94
C SER A 85 30.40 4.47 10.67
N ALA A 86 29.42 3.82 11.32
CA ALA A 86 29.06 2.43 11.04
C ALA A 86 28.41 2.27 9.66
N LEU A 87 27.60 3.25 9.26
CA LEU A 87 26.82 3.23 8.02
C LEU A 87 27.67 3.42 6.75
N GLU A 88 28.92 3.91 6.88
CA GLU A 88 29.88 3.87 5.76
C GLU A 88 30.33 2.43 5.42
N LYS A 89 30.26 1.50 6.38
CA LYS A 89 30.66 0.09 6.22
C LYS A 89 29.47 -0.83 6.02
N GLU A 90 28.37 -0.52 6.69
CA GLU A 90 27.09 -1.24 6.64
C GLU A 90 26.01 -0.26 6.16
N PRO A 91 25.99 0.07 4.85
CA PRO A 91 25.05 1.04 4.32
C PRO A 91 23.62 0.53 4.37
N ILE A 92 22.66 1.46 4.35
CA ILE A 92 21.24 1.14 4.17
C ILE A 92 21.05 0.56 2.76
N VAL A 93 20.41 -0.60 2.66
CA VAL A 93 20.23 -1.31 1.39
C VAL A 93 18.79 -1.23 0.90
N VAL A 94 18.60 -0.66 -0.30
CA VAL A 94 17.33 -0.61 -1.01
C VAL A 94 17.34 -1.63 -2.14
N ALA A 95 16.65 -2.75 -1.96
CA ALA A 95 16.47 -3.74 -3.00
C ALA A 95 15.43 -3.31 -4.03
N VAL A 96 15.78 -3.37 -5.31
CA VAL A 96 14.87 -3.11 -6.43
C VAL A 96 14.57 -4.43 -7.12
N VAL A 97 13.40 -5.01 -6.83
CA VAL A 97 12.93 -6.27 -7.42
C VAL A 97 12.08 -5.95 -8.65
N ASP A 98 12.70 -5.97 -9.82
CA ASP A 98 12.10 -5.43 -11.05
C ASP A 98 12.65 -6.15 -12.33
N THR A 99 12.72 -5.46 -13.47
CA THR A 99 13.20 -6.01 -14.74
C THR A 99 14.72 -6.10 -14.85
N GLY A 100 15.45 -5.68 -13.81
CA GLY A 100 16.91 -5.55 -13.78
C GLY A 100 17.34 -4.08 -13.88
N ILE A 101 18.65 -3.84 -13.89
CA ILE A 101 19.25 -2.51 -14.01
C ILE A 101 20.29 -2.52 -15.14
N ASN A 102 20.36 -1.44 -15.93
CA ASN A 102 21.52 -1.19 -16.78
C ASN A 102 22.70 -0.72 -15.91
N PHE A 103 23.55 -1.66 -15.49
CA PHE A 103 24.72 -1.39 -14.66
C PHE A 103 25.75 -0.47 -15.30
N GLU A 104 25.65 -0.12 -16.58
CA GLU A 104 26.59 0.81 -17.23
C GLU A 104 26.09 2.25 -17.23
N HIS A 105 24.87 2.49 -16.73
CA HIS A 105 24.30 3.83 -16.68
C HIS A 105 25.08 4.72 -15.70
N GLU A 106 25.34 5.97 -16.11
CA GLU A 106 26.18 6.91 -15.38
C GLU A 106 25.65 7.21 -13.97
N ILE A 107 24.32 7.29 -13.82
CA ILE A 107 23.64 7.49 -12.54
C ILE A 107 23.88 6.38 -11.50
N PHE A 108 24.40 5.22 -11.89
CA PHE A 108 24.64 4.12 -10.94
C PHE A 108 26.11 3.91 -10.59
N THR A 109 27.02 4.26 -11.50
CA THR A 109 28.34 3.62 -11.57
C THR A 109 29.50 4.39 -10.99
N GLY A 110 29.29 5.56 -10.42
CA GLY A 110 30.40 6.33 -9.85
C GLY A 110 31.50 6.68 -10.84
N LYS A 111 31.28 6.49 -12.15
CA LYS A 111 32.33 6.54 -13.18
C LYS A 111 32.95 7.91 -13.36
N TYR A 112 32.44 8.94 -12.70
CA TYR A 112 32.94 10.30 -12.82
C TYR A 112 33.29 10.83 -11.42
N ASP A 113 34.35 11.62 -11.30
CA ASP A 113 34.68 12.31 -10.06
C ASP A 113 33.84 13.58 -9.85
N GLU A 114 34.09 14.32 -8.77
CA GLU A 114 33.39 15.58 -8.44
C GLU A 114 33.60 16.70 -9.48
N ASN A 115 34.46 16.48 -10.47
CA ASN A 115 34.74 17.38 -11.60
C ASN A 115 34.26 16.81 -12.94
N GLY A 116 33.48 15.72 -12.93
CA GLY A 116 32.96 15.08 -14.15
C GLY A 116 34.03 14.31 -14.95
N VAL A 117 35.19 14.03 -14.36
CA VAL A 117 36.28 13.29 -15.02
C VAL A 117 36.09 11.81 -14.80
N ALA A 118 36.16 11.02 -15.88
CA ALA A 118 36.03 9.58 -15.77
C ALA A 118 37.08 9.00 -14.81
N THR A 119 36.67 8.24 -13.80
CA THR A 119 37.59 7.54 -12.89
C THR A 119 38.17 6.33 -13.62
N ASP A 120 39.50 6.22 -13.67
CA ASP A 120 40.19 5.09 -14.27
C ASP A 120 39.94 3.82 -13.43
N ASP A 121 38.92 3.02 -13.81
CA ASP A 121 38.59 1.69 -13.30
C ASP A 121 38.33 1.51 -11.78
N GLU A 122 38.43 2.57 -10.97
CA GLU A 122 38.07 2.56 -9.55
C GLU A 122 36.57 2.84 -9.35
N ILE A 123 35.94 2.11 -8.41
CA ILE A 123 34.57 2.37 -7.93
C ILE A 123 34.55 3.80 -7.37
N GLY A 124 34.04 4.74 -8.15
CA GLY A 124 34.11 6.15 -7.78
C GLY A 124 33.09 6.53 -6.72
N ARG A 125 33.24 7.75 -6.22
CA ARG A 125 32.45 8.32 -5.10
C ARG A 125 30.94 8.23 -5.30
N TYR A 126 30.46 8.24 -6.55
CA TYR A 126 29.04 8.23 -6.88
C TYR A 126 28.47 6.84 -7.19
N ASP A 127 29.19 5.77 -6.87
CA ASP A 127 28.63 4.42 -6.99
C ASP A 127 27.53 4.22 -5.96
N VAL A 128 26.32 3.91 -6.42
CA VAL A 128 25.15 3.68 -5.56
C VAL A 128 24.74 2.21 -5.55
N LEU A 129 25.51 1.31 -6.17
CA LEU A 129 25.21 -0.12 -6.19
C LEU A 129 25.82 -0.84 -4.99
N LEU A 130 25.10 -1.82 -4.44
CA LEU A 130 25.66 -2.67 -3.38
C LEU A 130 26.68 -3.63 -3.99
N ARG A 131 27.87 -3.70 -3.37
CA ARG A 131 29.00 -4.52 -3.83
C ARG A 131 29.55 -5.39 -2.71
N ASP A 132 30.17 -6.49 -3.09
CA ASP A 132 30.88 -7.37 -2.17
C ASP A 132 32.30 -6.85 -1.86
N GLU A 133 33.03 -7.56 -1.00
CA GLU A 133 34.41 -7.19 -0.61
C GLU A 133 35.41 -7.17 -1.79
N LYS A 134 35.07 -7.78 -2.92
CA LYS A 134 35.90 -7.77 -4.14
C LYS A 134 35.54 -6.62 -5.08
N GLY A 135 34.49 -5.87 -4.78
CA GLY A 135 33.96 -4.81 -5.62
C GLY A 135 32.96 -5.30 -6.68
N ASP A 136 32.56 -6.57 -6.66
CA ASP A 136 31.57 -7.11 -7.59
C ASP A 136 30.16 -6.68 -7.14
N ILE A 137 29.29 -6.31 -8.09
CA ILE A 137 27.90 -5.94 -7.80
C ILE A 137 27.16 -7.17 -7.27
N ILE A 138 26.60 -7.05 -6.05
CA ILE A 138 25.73 -8.09 -5.49
C ILE A 138 24.40 -8.02 -6.24
N THR A 139 24.03 -9.09 -6.93
CA THR A 139 22.84 -9.09 -7.77
C THR A 139 22.37 -10.51 -8.11
N VAL A 140 21.11 -10.65 -8.51
CA VAL A 140 20.54 -11.93 -8.95
C VAL A 140 19.48 -11.75 -10.05
N ASN A 141 19.38 -12.74 -10.93
CA ASN A 141 18.24 -12.93 -11.82
C ASN A 141 17.44 -14.15 -11.37
N THR A 142 16.28 -13.92 -10.78
CA THR A 142 15.39 -14.99 -10.29
C THR A 142 14.37 -15.43 -11.33
N ALA A 143 14.31 -14.76 -12.49
CA ALA A 143 13.45 -15.15 -13.61
C ALA A 143 14.13 -16.14 -14.58
N ASN A 144 15.45 -16.24 -14.55
CA ASN A 144 16.22 -17.16 -15.40
C ASN A 144 17.62 -17.43 -14.81
N GLU A 145 18.02 -18.71 -14.77
CA GLU A 145 19.27 -19.19 -14.14
C GLU A 145 20.58 -18.77 -14.86
N LEU A 146 20.50 -18.05 -15.98
CA LEU A 146 21.63 -17.89 -16.92
C LEU A 146 22.08 -16.44 -17.20
N LYS A 147 21.55 -15.43 -16.50
CA LYS A 147 21.96 -14.02 -16.69
C LYS A 147 22.17 -13.29 -15.37
N ASN A 148 23.04 -12.29 -15.35
CA ASN A 148 23.08 -11.26 -14.31
C ASN A 148 21.75 -10.46 -14.29
N ALA A 149 21.54 -9.57 -13.32
CA ALA A 149 20.32 -8.73 -13.29
C ALA A 149 20.38 -7.54 -14.25
N TYR A 150 21.06 -7.69 -15.40
CA TYR A 150 21.04 -6.68 -16.44
C TYR A 150 19.62 -6.50 -16.99
N ASP A 151 19.22 -5.25 -17.19
CA ASP A 151 17.89 -4.92 -17.70
C ASP A 151 17.79 -5.17 -19.20
N ASP A 152 17.31 -6.35 -19.58
CA ASP A 152 17.05 -6.71 -20.97
C ASP A 152 15.59 -6.50 -21.40
N ALA A 153 14.72 -5.96 -20.54
CA ALA A 153 13.32 -5.72 -20.85
C ALA A 153 13.13 -4.53 -21.81
N SER A 154 12.26 -4.64 -22.81
CA SER A 154 12.09 -3.62 -23.85
C SER A 154 11.75 -2.22 -23.34
N ASN A 155 11.16 -2.12 -22.15
CA ASN A 155 10.81 -0.85 -21.49
C ASN A 155 11.87 -0.38 -20.48
N ARG A 156 12.85 -1.21 -20.11
CA ARG A 156 13.91 -0.93 -19.13
C ARG A 156 13.35 -0.36 -17.81
N HIS A 157 12.28 -0.98 -17.34
CA HIS A 157 11.47 -0.46 -16.23
C HIS A 157 12.26 -0.39 -14.92
N GLY A 158 12.96 -1.46 -14.55
CA GLY A 158 13.77 -1.53 -13.33
C GLY A 158 14.91 -0.51 -13.33
N THR A 159 15.51 -0.24 -14.49
CA THR A 159 16.52 0.83 -14.61
C THR A 159 15.92 2.20 -14.29
N HIS A 160 14.72 2.50 -14.77
CA HIS A 160 14.05 3.78 -14.49
C HIS A 160 13.67 3.90 -13.01
N VAL A 161 13.10 2.83 -12.43
CA VAL A 161 12.74 2.77 -11.01
C VAL A 161 13.97 2.97 -10.10
N ALA A 162 15.05 2.23 -10.36
CA ALA A 162 16.29 2.39 -9.60
C ALA A 162 16.92 3.77 -9.81
N GLY A 163 16.80 4.33 -11.01
CA GLY A 163 17.30 5.67 -11.33
C GLY A 163 16.67 6.74 -10.45
N ILE A 164 15.38 6.63 -10.12
CA ILE A 164 14.69 7.57 -9.22
C ILE A 164 15.33 7.54 -7.82
N ILE A 165 15.59 6.33 -7.29
CA ILE A 165 16.26 6.16 -6.00
C ILE A 165 17.68 6.74 -6.07
N ALA A 166 18.43 6.44 -7.12
CA ALA A 166 19.79 6.96 -7.33
C ALA A 166 19.82 8.48 -7.38
N THR A 167 18.89 9.13 -8.12
CA THR A 167 18.80 10.60 -8.17
C THR A 167 18.65 11.19 -6.77
N LEU A 168 17.77 10.63 -5.94
CA LEU A 168 17.56 11.13 -4.58
C LEU A 168 18.77 10.89 -3.66
N ILE A 169 19.49 9.78 -3.83
CA ILE A 169 20.75 9.54 -3.10
C ILE A 169 21.76 10.64 -3.45
N HIS A 170 21.92 10.95 -4.73
CA HIS A 170 22.84 12.01 -5.19
C HIS A 170 22.42 13.40 -4.73
N GLU A 171 21.14 13.74 -4.85
CA GLU A 171 20.64 15.06 -4.46
C GLU A 171 20.84 15.38 -2.98
N LEU A 172 20.95 14.35 -2.13
CA LEU A 172 21.16 14.47 -0.70
C LEU A 172 22.59 14.13 -0.23
N ASP A 173 23.52 13.88 -1.17
CA ASP A 173 24.92 13.48 -0.89
C ASP A 173 25.05 12.21 -0.01
N LEU A 174 24.25 11.18 -0.29
CA LEU A 174 24.11 9.97 0.54
C LEU A 174 24.74 8.69 -0.04
N GLU A 175 25.60 8.78 -1.05
CA GLU A 175 26.16 7.61 -1.77
C GLU A 175 26.97 6.69 -0.87
N LYS A 176 27.54 7.23 0.21
CA LYS A 176 28.26 6.45 1.22
C LYS A 176 27.36 5.59 2.10
N TYR A 177 26.11 6.00 2.28
CA TYR A 177 25.25 5.48 3.34
C TYR A 177 24.02 4.74 2.81
N ILE A 178 23.64 4.92 1.54
CA ILE A 178 22.51 4.23 0.93
C ILE A 178 22.97 3.57 -0.37
N LYS A 179 22.71 2.27 -0.52
CA LYS A 179 23.04 1.47 -1.70
C LYS A 179 21.81 0.78 -2.27
N ILE A 180 21.82 0.52 -3.57
CA ILE A 180 20.79 -0.17 -4.33
C ILE A 180 21.22 -1.62 -4.54
N LEU A 181 20.38 -2.56 -4.16
CA LEU A 181 20.54 -4.00 -4.44
C LEU A 181 19.70 -4.40 -5.66
N PRO A 182 20.31 -4.63 -6.84
CA PRO A 182 19.58 -4.91 -8.08
C PRO A 182 19.09 -6.36 -8.14
N ILE A 183 17.79 -6.57 -8.35
CA ILE A 183 17.18 -7.90 -8.43
C ILE A 183 16.28 -7.98 -9.65
N LYS A 184 16.63 -8.84 -10.62
CA LYS A 184 15.80 -9.09 -11.80
C LYS A 184 14.84 -10.25 -11.53
N ALA A 185 13.56 -9.93 -11.44
CA ALA A 185 12.48 -10.91 -11.27
C ALA A 185 11.59 -11.08 -12.52
N SER A 186 11.95 -10.43 -13.63
CA SER A 186 11.20 -10.51 -14.90
C SER A 186 11.91 -11.30 -16.01
N LYS A 187 11.10 -11.94 -16.87
CA LYS A 187 11.50 -12.38 -18.20
C LYS A 187 10.92 -11.42 -19.23
N GLY A 188 11.76 -10.56 -19.82
CA GLY A 188 11.27 -9.40 -20.57
C GLY A 188 10.49 -8.47 -19.64
N THR A 189 9.24 -8.14 -19.98
CA THR A 189 8.37 -7.30 -19.14
C THR A 189 7.43 -8.11 -18.24
N SER A 190 7.52 -9.44 -18.25
CA SER A 190 6.61 -10.33 -17.52
C SER A 190 7.25 -10.82 -16.23
N PHE A 191 6.50 -10.73 -15.13
CA PHE A 191 6.89 -11.24 -13.82
C PHE A 191 6.15 -12.55 -13.54
N SER A 192 6.83 -13.45 -12.84
CA SER A 192 6.20 -14.67 -12.31
C SER A 192 6.20 -14.61 -10.79
N THR A 193 5.15 -15.13 -10.16
CA THR A 193 5.02 -15.18 -8.70
C THR A 193 6.24 -15.82 -8.03
N SER A 194 6.73 -16.94 -8.59
CA SER A 194 7.93 -17.63 -8.09
C SER A 194 9.20 -16.78 -8.22
N GLY A 195 9.36 -16.05 -9.33
CA GLY A 195 10.51 -15.18 -9.55
C GLY A 195 10.52 -13.99 -8.58
N VAL A 196 9.36 -13.34 -8.37
CA VAL A 196 9.23 -12.24 -7.40
C VAL A 196 9.47 -12.74 -5.98
N LYS A 197 8.88 -13.87 -5.59
CA LYS A 197 9.08 -14.47 -4.26
C LYS A 197 10.55 -14.83 -3.99
N ALA A 198 11.24 -15.41 -4.97
CA ALA A 198 12.66 -15.69 -4.87
C ALA A 198 13.50 -14.40 -4.80
N GLY A 199 13.08 -13.34 -5.52
CA GLY A 199 13.72 -12.02 -5.47
C GLY A 199 13.60 -11.38 -4.09
N ILE A 200 12.41 -11.44 -3.47
CA ILE A 200 12.18 -10.98 -2.10
C ILE A 200 13.05 -11.77 -1.12
N ALA A 201 13.10 -13.09 -1.23
CA ALA A 201 13.94 -13.92 -0.36
C ALA A 201 15.42 -13.52 -0.48
N PHE A 202 15.94 -13.35 -1.71
CA PHE A 202 17.30 -12.91 -1.95
C PHE A 202 17.58 -11.52 -1.36
N ALA A 203 16.63 -10.57 -1.48
CA ALA A 203 16.75 -9.25 -0.88
C ALA A 203 16.96 -9.35 0.64
N ILE A 204 16.13 -10.13 1.32
CA ILE A 204 16.20 -10.33 2.78
C ILE A 204 17.48 -11.06 3.18
N GLU A 205 17.91 -12.06 2.40
CA GLU A 205 19.15 -12.81 2.65
C GLU A 205 20.41 -11.96 2.48
N ASN A 206 20.36 -10.91 1.65
CA ASN A 206 21.46 -9.97 1.41
C ASN A 206 21.28 -8.64 2.16
N GLY A 207 20.50 -8.65 3.26
CA GLY A 207 20.44 -7.52 4.18
C GLY A 207 19.71 -6.28 3.65
N ALA A 208 18.76 -6.43 2.71
CA ALA A 208 17.92 -5.32 2.31
C ALA A 208 17.13 -4.76 3.50
N ASP A 209 17.26 -3.46 3.75
CA ASP A 209 16.47 -2.73 4.74
C ASP A 209 15.13 -2.25 4.16
N VAL A 210 15.11 -2.03 2.83
CA VAL A 210 13.91 -1.65 2.08
C VAL A 210 13.80 -2.51 0.83
N VAL A 211 12.61 -3.00 0.51
CA VAL A 211 12.32 -3.78 -0.70
C VAL A 211 11.29 -3.03 -1.54
N ASN A 212 11.74 -2.47 -2.66
CA ASN A 212 10.91 -1.80 -3.66
C ASN A 212 10.30 -2.83 -4.63
N LEU A 213 8.98 -2.89 -4.67
CA LEU A 213 8.17 -3.73 -5.55
C LEU A 213 7.29 -2.83 -6.43
N SER A 214 7.88 -2.23 -7.46
CA SER A 214 7.17 -1.40 -8.46
C SER A 214 6.31 -2.23 -9.43
N LEU A 215 5.64 -3.25 -8.89
CA LEU A 215 4.85 -4.28 -9.56
C LEU A 215 3.67 -4.66 -8.67
N CYS A 216 2.64 -5.23 -9.28
CA CYS A 216 1.46 -5.72 -8.58
C CYS A 216 0.66 -6.69 -9.45
N GLU A 217 -0.23 -7.46 -8.82
CA GLU A 217 -1.21 -8.32 -9.48
C GLU A 217 -2.62 -8.06 -8.91
N ASP A 218 -3.62 -7.94 -9.80
CA ASP A 218 -5.03 -7.96 -9.39
C ASP A 218 -5.40 -9.37 -8.97
N SER A 219 -5.61 -9.59 -7.68
CA SER A 219 -6.05 -10.90 -7.18
C SER A 219 -7.55 -10.95 -6.86
N ALA A 220 -8.33 -10.01 -7.40
CA ALA A 220 -9.78 -9.88 -7.20
C ALA A 220 -10.22 -9.97 -5.73
N GLY A 221 -9.36 -9.53 -4.81
CA GLY A 221 -9.63 -9.52 -3.38
C GLY A 221 -9.55 -10.88 -2.67
N THR A 222 -8.97 -11.90 -3.31
CA THR A 222 -8.82 -13.22 -2.67
C THR A 222 -7.66 -13.22 -1.67
N GLU A 223 -7.97 -13.43 -0.38
CA GLU A 223 -6.95 -13.60 0.68
C GLU A 223 -6.01 -14.79 0.41
N SER A 224 -6.41 -15.70 -0.48
CA SER A 224 -5.61 -16.86 -0.90
C SER A 224 -4.48 -16.52 -1.88
N SER A 225 -4.43 -15.29 -2.41
CA SER A 225 -3.39 -14.85 -3.35
C SER A 225 -1.97 -15.12 -2.84
N GLU A 226 -1.15 -15.72 -3.69
CA GLU A 226 0.28 -15.91 -3.39
C GLU A 226 1.02 -14.57 -3.30
N PHE A 227 0.57 -13.54 -4.02
CA PHE A 227 1.06 -12.17 -3.90
C PHE A 227 0.70 -11.51 -2.58
N ASN A 228 -0.43 -11.87 -1.97
CA ASN A 228 -0.74 -11.41 -0.62
C ASN A 228 0.16 -12.09 0.43
N LYS A 229 0.48 -13.37 0.22
CA LYS A 229 1.20 -14.21 1.20
C LYS A 229 2.73 -14.19 1.07
N MET A 230 3.28 -13.54 0.05
CA MET A 230 4.74 -13.53 -0.18
C MET A 230 5.50 -12.68 0.84
N ILE A 231 4.85 -11.72 1.49
CA ILE A 231 5.43 -10.89 2.55
C ILE A 231 4.87 -11.37 3.89
N THR A 232 5.66 -12.20 4.57
CA THR A 232 5.30 -12.76 5.88
C THR A 232 5.59 -11.75 6.99
N ASP A 233 4.95 -11.91 8.15
CA ASP A 233 5.27 -11.12 9.34
C ASP A 233 6.77 -11.19 9.69
N ALA A 234 7.39 -12.37 9.52
CA ALA A 234 8.83 -12.54 9.78
C ALA A 234 9.72 -11.75 8.81
N TYR A 235 9.29 -11.55 7.57
CA TYR A 235 10.00 -10.68 6.62
C TYR A 235 9.77 -9.21 6.94
N ALA A 236 8.55 -8.82 7.30
CA ALA A 236 8.21 -7.45 7.67
C ALA A 236 8.97 -6.95 8.91
N GLN A 237 9.44 -7.84 9.79
CA GLN A 237 10.33 -7.49 10.90
C GLN A 237 11.77 -7.17 10.47
N LYS A 238 12.18 -7.54 9.25
CA LYS A 238 13.55 -7.38 8.75
C LYS A 238 13.72 -6.21 7.78
N ALA A 239 12.69 -5.91 7.00
CA ALA A 239 12.75 -4.88 5.96
C ALA A 239 11.41 -4.18 5.79
N VAL A 240 11.46 -2.92 5.34
CA VAL A 240 10.30 -2.17 4.90
C VAL A 240 9.94 -2.59 3.48
N PHE A 241 8.70 -3.03 3.26
CA PHE A 241 8.20 -3.37 1.93
C PHE A 241 7.38 -2.23 1.35
N VAL A 242 7.67 -1.84 0.12
CA VAL A 242 6.98 -0.75 -0.57
C VAL A 242 6.52 -1.24 -1.93
N ALA A 243 5.24 -1.13 -2.25
CA ALA A 243 4.69 -1.69 -3.47
C ALA A 243 3.69 -0.77 -4.20
N ALA A 244 3.67 -0.88 -5.52
CA ALA A 244 2.81 -0.09 -6.40
C ALA A 244 1.33 -0.53 -6.32
N ALA A 245 0.40 0.42 -6.21
CA ALA A 245 -1.04 0.14 -6.16
C ALA A 245 -1.64 -0.37 -7.49
N GLY A 246 -0.93 -0.21 -8.62
CA GLY A 246 -1.40 -0.58 -9.95
C GLY A 246 -1.99 0.61 -10.75
N ASN A 247 -2.21 0.39 -12.04
CA ASN A 247 -2.35 1.46 -13.03
C ASN A 247 -3.67 1.41 -13.85
N ASP A 248 -4.75 0.87 -13.26
CA ASP A 248 -6.04 0.64 -13.95
C ASP A 248 -7.10 1.71 -13.67
N GLY A 249 -6.76 2.74 -12.88
CA GLY A 249 -7.67 3.82 -12.50
C GLY A 249 -8.83 3.36 -11.62
N LYS A 250 -8.66 2.25 -10.88
CA LYS A 250 -9.74 1.58 -10.17
C LYS A 250 -9.78 1.93 -8.68
N PRO A 251 -10.98 2.20 -8.13
CA PRO A 251 -11.17 2.22 -6.69
C PRO A 251 -11.08 0.80 -6.11
N SER A 252 -10.37 0.63 -4.99
CA SER A 252 -10.20 -0.66 -4.29
C SER A 252 -11.44 -1.13 -3.51
N TYR A 253 -12.54 -0.35 -3.52
CA TYR A 253 -13.77 -0.61 -2.77
C TYR A 253 -14.98 -0.96 -3.64
N GLU A 254 -14.81 -1.26 -4.93
CA GLU A 254 -15.95 -1.68 -5.74
C GLU A 254 -16.41 -3.06 -5.28
N LYS A 255 -17.28 -3.09 -4.26
CA LYS A 255 -17.93 -4.30 -3.81
C LYS A 255 -18.71 -4.85 -5.01
N ASN A 256 -18.44 -6.10 -5.38
CA ASN A 256 -19.27 -6.75 -6.39
C ASN A 256 -20.71 -6.86 -5.86
N ILE A 257 -21.63 -7.33 -6.72
CA ILE A 257 -23.03 -7.58 -6.33
C ILE A 257 -23.19 -8.56 -5.15
N PHE A 258 -22.12 -9.21 -4.72
CA PHE A 258 -22.04 -10.14 -3.59
C PHE A 258 -21.34 -9.54 -2.35
N GLY A 259 -20.96 -8.25 -2.37
CA GLY A 259 -20.38 -7.57 -1.22
C GLY A 259 -18.86 -7.75 -1.03
N GLU A 260 -18.16 -8.42 -1.96
CA GLU A 260 -16.71 -8.67 -1.89
C GLU A 260 -15.91 -7.53 -2.52
N PHE A 261 -14.80 -7.13 -1.90
CA PHE A 261 -13.89 -6.11 -2.42
C PHE A 261 -13.26 -6.55 -3.75
N ARG A 262 -13.43 -5.76 -4.81
CA ARG A 262 -12.72 -5.94 -6.08
C ARG A 262 -11.57 -4.94 -6.21
N HIS A 263 -10.62 -5.26 -7.10
CA HIS A 263 -9.49 -4.40 -7.44
C HIS A 263 -8.54 -4.13 -6.27
N MET A 264 -8.28 -5.16 -5.45
CA MET A 264 -7.18 -5.18 -4.49
C MET A 264 -5.94 -5.75 -5.19
N TYR A 265 -4.92 -4.90 -5.32
CA TYR A 265 -3.68 -5.24 -6.01
C TYR A 265 -2.61 -5.59 -4.96
N TYR A 266 -2.09 -6.80 -5.02
CA TYR A 266 -1.06 -7.27 -4.11
C TYR A 266 0.32 -7.21 -4.77
N PRO A 267 1.40 -6.91 -4.01
CA PRO A 267 1.45 -6.87 -2.56
C PRO A 267 1.07 -5.52 -1.93
N ALA A 268 0.74 -4.49 -2.71
CA ALA A 268 0.44 -3.15 -2.18
C ALA A 268 -0.73 -3.12 -1.18
N ALA A 269 -1.73 -4.00 -1.34
CA ALA A 269 -2.85 -4.14 -0.41
C ALA A 269 -2.57 -5.07 0.81
N SER A 270 -1.34 -5.57 0.98
CA SER A 270 -0.97 -6.43 2.10
C SER A 270 -0.66 -5.61 3.36
N LYS A 271 -1.09 -6.11 4.53
CA LYS A 271 -0.98 -5.44 5.84
C LYS A 271 0.39 -4.82 6.16
N ASN A 272 1.47 -5.54 5.87
CA ASN A 272 2.84 -5.13 6.22
C ASN A 272 3.61 -4.48 5.05
N VAL A 273 2.87 -3.93 4.08
CA VAL A 273 3.42 -3.28 2.90
C VAL A 273 2.95 -1.84 2.89
N ILE A 274 3.81 -0.93 2.47
CA ILE A 274 3.43 0.43 2.14
C ILE A 274 2.90 0.43 0.70
N GLY A 275 1.58 0.48 0.54
CA GLY A 275 0.90 0.56 -0.75
C GLY A 275 0.93 1.99 -1.29
N VAL A 276 1.58 2.17 -2.44
CA VAL A 276 1.85 3.49 -3.02
C VAL A 276 0.96 3.77 -4.22
N MET A 277 0.15 4.81 -4.09
CA MET A 277 -0.66 5.41 -5.15
C MET A 277 0.13 6.53 -5.83
N ASN A 278 -0.23 6.91 -7.07
CA ASN A 278 0.38 8.06 -7.73
C ASN A 278 -0.58 9.25 -7.85
N TYR A 279 -0.06 10.43 -7.54
CA TYR A 279 -0.74 11.70 -7.80
C TYR A 279 -0.11 12.42 -9.01
N THR A 280 -0.84 13.40 -9.53
CA THR A 280 -0.36 14.40 -10.48
C THR A 280 -0.71 15.80 -9.99
N THR A 281 0.06 16.80 -10.39
CA THR A 281 -0.19 18.22 -10.09
C THR A 281 -0.72 18.91 -11.33
N GLU A 282 -1.92 19.48 -11.25
CA GLU A 282 -2.53 20.25 -12.33
C GLU A 282 -2.95 21.62 -11.80
N ASN A 283 -2.49 22.70 -12.45
CA ASN A 283 -2.77 24.08 -12.04
C ASN A 283 -2.41 24.36 -10.57
N GLY A 284 -1.28 23.83 -10.09
CA GLY A 284 -0.81 23.98 -8.72
C GLY A 284 -1.62 23.21 -7.68
N LYS A 285 -2.48 22.27 -8.09
CA LYS A 285 -3.25 21.41 -7.17
C LYS A 285 -2.95 19.95 -7.42
N LYS A 286 -2.66 19.22 -6.34
CA LYS A 286 -2.47 17.77 -6.38
C LYS A 286 -3.81 17.07 -6.49
N LYS A 287 -3.85 16.02 -7.29
CA LYS A 287 -4.99 15.11 -7.42
C LYS A 287 -4.52 13.71 -7.78
N ILE A 288 -5.34 12.71 -7.54
CA ILE A 288 -5.00 11.33 -7.91
C ILE A 288 -4.78 11.26 -9.44
N ALA A 289 -3.75 10.55 -9.88
CA ALA A 289 -3.53 10.34 -11.31
C ALA A 289 -4.67 9.48 -11.87
N SER A 290 -5.10 9.75 -13.11
CA SER A 290 -6.26 9.05 -13.69
C SER A 290 -6.06 7.55 -13.88
N THR A 291 -4.81 7.10 -13.88
CA THR A 291 -4.43 5.69 -13.98
C THR A 291 -4.16 5.06 -12.61
N SER A 292 -3.98 5.83 -11.53
CA SER A 292 -3.71 5.24 -10.22
C SER A 292 -4.89 4.35 -9.82
N ASN A 293 -4.62 3.11 -9.42
CA ASN A 293 -5.55 2.47 -8.49
C ASN A 293 -5.49 3.23 -7.16
N TYR A 294 -6.62 3.28 -6.44
CA TYR A 294 -6.73 4.11 -5.25
C TYR A 294 -7.75 3.56 -4.26
N GLY A 295 -7.57 3.92 -2.99
CA GLY A 295 -8.52 3.60 -1.92
C GLY A 295 -7.82 3.20 -0.64
N SER A 296 -8.63 2.89 0.38
CA SER A 296 -8.17 2.71 1.75
C SER A 296 -7.27 1.50 2.00
N VAL A 297 -7.22 0.56 1.06
CA VAL A 297 -6.32 -0.61 1.14
C VAL A 297 -4.87 -0.26 0.82
N TYR A 298 -4.61 0.95 0.33
CA TYR A 298 -3.29 1.52 0.07
C TYR A 298 -3.06 2.70 1.01
N ASP A 299 -1.80 3.08 1.22
CA ASP A 299 -1.45 3.97 2.33
C ASP A 299 -1.23 5.42 1.91
N ILE A 300 -0.49 5.65 0.83
CA ILE A 300 0.05 6.99 0.54
C ILE A 300 0.18 7.29 -0.94
N CYS A 301 -0.06 8.54 -1.32
CA CYS A 301 0.14 9.06 -2.68
C CYS A 301 1.50 9.73 -2.80
N ALA A 302 2.28 9.36 -3.81
CA ALA A 302 3.54 10.02 -4.16
C ALA A 302 3.53 10.49 -5.64
N PRO A 303 4.44 11.38 -6.07
CA PRO A 303 4.48 11.84 -7.46
C PRO A 303 4.76 10.65 -8.38
N GLY A 304 3.98 10.51 -9.45
CA GLY A 304 4.17 9.42 -10.41
C GLY A 304 3.71 9.74 -11.82
N GLU A 305 3.56 11.02 -12.17
CA GLU A 305 3.25 11.48 -13.53
C GLU A 305 4.42 12.32 -14.05
N TYR A 306 4.90 12.00 -15.26
CA TYR A 306 6.05 12.67 -15.91
C TYR A 306 7.37 12.60 -15.13
N ILE A 307 7.63 11.49 -14.45
CA ILE A 307 8.85 11.28 -13.67
C ILE A 307 10.02 11.01 -14.60
N TYR A 308 10.97 11.94 -14.64
CA TYR A 308 12.20 11.85 -15.41
C TYR A 308 13.23 11.01 -14.67
N SER A 309 13.78 9.99 -15.34
CA SER A 309 14.84 9.12 -14.80
C SER A 309 15.52 8.31 -15.92
N ALA A 310 16.46 7.44 -15.55
CA ALA A 310 17.25 6.62 -16.46
C ALA A 310 16.36 5.80 -17.41
N ASP A 311 16.58 5.94 -18.72
CA ASP A 311 15.93 5.09 -19.75
C ASP A 311 16.59 3.72 -19.81
N GLY A 312 17.90 3.62 -19.55
CA GLY A 312 18.60 2.33 -19.55
C GLY A 312 18.84 1.72 -20.94
N LYS A 313 18.65 2.49 -22.03
CA LYS A 313 18.98 2.05 -23.40
C LYS A 313 20.45 2.27 -23.73
N THR A 314 21.00 3.41 -23.28
CA THR A 314 22.45 3.72 -23.33
C THR A 314 22.94 4.02 -21.91
N ALA A 315 24.22 4.34 -21.77
CA ALA A 315 24.84 4.68 -20.49
C ALA A 315 24.41 6.06 -19.94
N ASP A 316 23.79 6.89 -20.77
CA ASP A 316 23.52 8.32 -20.53
C ASP A 316 22.09 8.73 -20.97
N SER A 317 21.22 7.77 -21.28
CA SER A 317 19.86 8.04 -21.77
C SER A 317 18.86 8.18 -20.64
N TYR A 318 18.04 9.22 -20.69
CA TYR A 318 16.94 9.45 -19.74
C TYR A 318 15.59 9.58 -20.46
N LYS A 319 14.49 9.36 -19.72
CA LYS A 319 13.12 9.54 -20.22
C LYS A 319 12.15 9.82 -19.09
N SER A 320 11.00 10.41 -19.44
CA SER A 320 9.85 10.48 -18.53
C SER A 320 9.02 9.20 -18.61
N MET A 321 8.68 8.64 -17.44
CA MET A 321 7.68 7.58 -17.30
C MET A 321 6.58 8.02 -16.33
N LYS A 322 5.54 7.20 -16.22
CA LYS A 322 4.42 7.44 -15.31
C LYS A 322 3.81 6.15 -14.80
N GLY A 323 3.18 6.23 -13.65
CA GLY A 323 2.49 5.15 -12.97
C GLY A 323 2.83 5.10 -11.48
N THR A 324 2.09 4.27 -10.76
CA THR A 324 2.38 3.90 -9.36
C THR A 324 3.78 3.30 -9.19
N SER A 325 4.30 2.66 -10.24
CA SER A 325 5.67 2.16 -10.31
C SER A 325 6.73 3.25 -10.16
N MET A 326 6.48 4.48 -10.64
CA MET A 326 7.38 5.63 -10.49
C MET A 326 7.14 6.36 -9.16
N ALA A 327 5.96 6.24 -8.56
CA ALA A 327 5.66 6.77 -7.23
C ALA A 327 6.32 5.95 -6.11
N THR A 328 6.33 4.63 -6.25
CA THR A 328 6.91 3.65 -5.30
C THR A 328 8.36 3.97 -4.89
N PRO A 329 9.31 4.26 -5.81
CA PRO A 329 10.71 4.53 -5.43
C PRO A 329 10.91 5.78 -4.55
N PHE A 330 10.01 6.78 -4.58
CA PHE A 330 10.07 7.90 -3.62
C PHE A 330 9.87 7.42 -2.19
N ILE A 331 8.89 6.55 -2.00
CA ILE A 331 8.55 5.99 -0.69
C ILE A 331 9.60 4.97 -0.25
N SER A 332 10.19 4.22 -1.19
CA SER A 332 11.34 3.34 -0.91
C SER A 332 12.55 4.14 -0.43
N PHE A 333 12.91 5.23 -1.12
CA PHE A 333 13.97 6.12 -0.67
C PHE A 333 13.63 6.81 0.65
N ALA A 334 12.40 7.27 0.84
CA ALA A 334 11.93 7.84 2.10
C ALA A 334 12.09 6.88 3.27
N SER A 335 11.74 5.60 3.07
CA SER A 335 11.94 4.55 4.07
C SER A 335 13.43 4.38 4.40
N ALA A 336 14.30 4.38 3.38
CA ALA A 336 15.74 4.29 3.57
C ALA A 336 16.30 5.50 4.33
N LEU A 337 15.81 6.70 4.03
CA LEU A 337 16.19 7.94 4.71
C LEU A 337 15.76 7.96 6.18
N ALA A 338 14.56 7.44 6.49
CA ALA A 338 14.08 7.29 7.85
C ALA A 338 14.94 6.31 8.65
N ILE A 339 15.31 5.17 8.06
CA ILE A 339 16.21 4.18 8.68
C ILE A 339 17.60 4.79 8.89
N LEU A 340 18.11 5.52 7.88
CA LEU A 340 19.40 6.19 7.97
C LEU A 340 19.46 7.15 9.17
N LYS A 341 18.44 8.00 9.30
CA LYS A 341 18.32 8.95 10.43
C LYS A 341 18.28 8.22 11.77
N ASP A 342 17.42 7.21 11.88
CA ASP A 342 17.22 6.41 13.10
C ASP A 342 18.53 5.72 13.54
N ARG A 343 19.17 4.96 12.64
CA ARG A 343 20.42 4.26 12.96
C ARG A 343 21.53 5.21 13.37
N ALA A 344 21.68 6.35 12.67
CA ALA A 344 22.71 7.32 13.01
C ALA A 344 22.47 7.95 14.38
N TYR A 345 21.22 8.26 14.71
CA TYR A 345 20.86 8.79 16.03
C TYR A 345 21.09 7.75 17.13
N CYS A 346 20.58 6.53 16.96
CA CYS A 346 20.75 5.45 17.93
C CYS A 346 22.21 5.10 18.17
N ALA A 347 23.05 5.11 17.12
CA ALA A 347 24.49 4.89 17.24
C ALA A 347 25.17 5.95 18.13
N ALA A 348 24.83 7.23 17.94
CA ALA A 348 25.39 8.33 18.74
C ALA A 348 24.90 8.29 20.20
N MET A 349 23.63 7.98 20.41
CA MET A 349 22.97 8.05 21.72
C MET A 349 23.06 6.76 22.53
N GLY A 350 23.48 5.64 21.90
CA GLY A 350 23.46 4.31 22.52
C GLY A 350 22.03 3.78 22.71
N GLU A 351 21.11 4.21 21.86
CA GLU A 351 19.71 3.81 21.88
C GLU A 351 19.44 2.59 20.97
N LYS A 352 18.22 2.06 21.05
CA LYS A 352 17.81 0.92 20.23
C LYS A 352 17.14 1.44 18.95
N GLU A 353 17.62 0.94 17.81
CA GLU A 353 17.02 1.18 16.50
C GLU A 353 15.52 0.79 16.44
N CYS A 354 14.76 1.57 15.68
CA CYS A 354 13.38 1.27 15.35
C CYS A 354 13.27 -0.01 14.52
N GLY A 355 12.19 -0.77 14.72
CA GLY A 355 11.89 -1.92 13.87
C GLY A 355 11.42 -1.48 12.49
N ALA A 356 11.60 -2.32 11.47
CA ALA A 356 11.14 -2.03 10.11
C ALA A 356 9.61 -1.77 10.04
N VAL A 357 8.81 -2.41 10.89
CA VAL A 357 7.37 -2.15 10.99
C VAL A 357 7.09 -0.74 11.52
N ASP A 358 7.86 -0.26 12.50
CA ASP A 358 7.69 1.08 13.08
C ASP A 358 8.07 2.16 12.07
N ILE A 359 9.18 1.95 11.35
CA ILE A 359 9.58 2.80 10.22
C ILE A 359 8.47 2.84 9.16
N ALA A 360 7.94 1.68 8.77
CA ALA A 360 6.88 1.63 7.76
C ALA A 360 5.63 2.39 8.20
N GLN A 361 5.24 2.28 9.48
CA GLN A 361 4.12 3.04 10.05
C GLN A 361 4.37 4.55 10.02
N ASN A 362 5.60 4.99 10.30
CA ASN A 362 5.98 6.41 10.22
C ASN A 362 5.89 6.94 8.78
N VAL A 363 6.43 6.19 7.82
CA VAL A 363 6.38 6.57 6.40
C VAL A 363 4.95 6.67 5.90
N LYS A 364 4.07 5.71 6.22
CA LYS A 364 2.63 5.73 5.86
C LYS A 364 1.92 7.00 6.34
N GLN A 365 2.40 7.60 7.43
CA GLN A 365 1.79 8.76 8.07
C GLN A 365 2.49 10.07 7.71
N SER A 366 3.50 10.03 6.84
CA SER A 366 4.29 11.19 6.48
C SER A 366 3.64 12.04 5.39
N TYR A 367 2.51 12.66 5.73
CA TYR A 367 1.78 13.60 4.87
C TYR A 367 1.15 14.74 5.66
N THR A 368 1.19 15.95 5.11
CA THR A 368 0.56 17.18 5.63
C THR A 368 -0.70 17.57 4.86
N GLU A 369 -0.79 17.16 3.60
CA GLU A 369 -1.91 17.41 2.70
C GLU A 369 -2.66 16.10 2.39
N THR A 370 -3.95 16.23 2.08
CA THR A 370 -4.75 15.12 1.54
C THR A 370 -5.45 15.53 0.26
N ILE A 371 -5.66 14.55 -0.62
CA ILE A 371 -6.41 14.71 -1.88
C ILE A 371 -7.68 13.86 -1.85
N LYS A 372 -8.70 14.29 -2.60
CA LYS A 372 -9.96 13.56 -2.74
C LYS A 372 -9.97 12.70 -4.00
N ALA A 373 -10.38 11.44 -3.86
CA ALA A 373 -10.59 10.51 -4.97
C ALA A 373 -11.87 9.70 -4.72
N GLY A 374 -12.96 10.04 -5.42
CA GLY A 374 -14.29 9.51 -5.07
C GLY A 374 -14.65 9.87 -3.62
N ASN A 375 -14.96 8.85 -2.81
CA ASN A 375 -15.26 9.03 -1.39
C ASN A 375 -14.02 9.03 -0.47
N PHE A 376 -12.83 8.79 -1.01
CA PHE A 376 -11.62 8.68 -0.20
C PHE A 376 -10.92 10.02 0.03
N THR A 377 -10.29 10.11 1.19
CA THR A 377 -9.28 11.12 1.54
C THR A 377 -7.93 10.41 1.57
N LEU A 378 -7.04 10.74 0.64
CA LEU A 378 -5.75 10.04 0.49
C LEU A 378 -4.61 10.98 0.88
N GLY A 379 -3.69 10.51 1.72
CA GLY A 379 -2.52 11.27 2.15
C GLY A 379 -1.53 11.51 1.02
N VAL A 380 -1.02 12.73 0.89
CA VAL A 380 0.03 13.08 -0.08
C VAL A 380 1.37 13.12 0.64
N PHE A 381 2.28 12.24 0.25
CA PHE A 381 3.60 12.15 0.85
C PHE A 381 4.34 13.49 0.90
N ASP A 382 5.00 13.72 2.03
CA ASP A 382 5.78 14.92 2.33
C ASP A 382 7.05 14.50 3.07
N PHE A 383 8.21 14.64 2.44
CA PHE A 383 9.48 14.29 3.08
C PHE A 383 9.74 15.12 4.34
N ALA A 384 9.41 16.42 4.33
CA ALA A 384 9.66 17.29 5.47
C ALA A 384 8.90 16.81 6.72
N GLN A 385 7.72 16.22 6.52
CA GLN A 385 6.96 15.58 7.57
C GLN A 385 7.62 14.31 8.10
N LEU A 386 8.24 13.51 7.24
CA LEU A 386 8.93 12.27 7.65
C LEU A 386 10.17 12.54 8.50
N ILE A 387 10.97 13.52 8.08
CA ILE A 387 12.33 13.70 8.61
C ILE A 387 12.45 14.76 9.71
N SER A 388 11.38 15.51 9.98
CA SER A 388 11.42 16.54 11.00
C SER A 388 11.43 15.95 12.41
N ASP A 389 11.99 16.72 13.33
CA ASP A 389 12.09 16.38 14.76
C ASP A 389 10.93 16.94 15.57
N ASP A 390 9.99 17.66 14.93
CA ASP A 390 8.81 18.20 15.60
C ASP A 390 7.85 17.06 15.96
N THR A 391 7.44 17.03 17.23
CA THR A 391 6.53 15.97 17.67
C THR A 391 5.13 16.19 17.11
N ARG A 392 4.54 15.14 16.53
CA ARG A 392 3.25 15.15 15.85
C ARG A 392 2.42 13.93 16.21
N ILE A 393 1.10 14.06 16.14
CA ILE A 393 0.18 12.99 16.49
C ILE A 393 -0.91 12.80 15.43
N ARG A 394 -1.36 11.55 15.20
CA ARG A 394 -2.46 11.21 14.29
C ARG A 394 -3.27 10.03 14.81
N ILE A 395 -4.58 10.08 14.62
CA ILE A 395 -5.49 8.95 14.89
C ILE A 395 -5.64 8.10 13.62
N THR A 396 -5.47 6.78 13.76
CA THR A 396 -5.78 5.75 12.75
C THR A 396 -6.93 4.88 13.23
N ALA A 397 -7.75 4.34 12.31
CA ALA A 397 -8.94 3.53 12.61
C ALA A 397 -8.79 2.13 12.01
N ASP A 398 -8.96 1.07 12.80
CA ASP A 398 -8.76 -0.34 12.41
C ASP A 398 -7.41 -0.65 11.72
N GLY A 399 -6.41 0.22 11.91
CA GLY A 399 -5.11 0.17 11.25
C GLY A 399 -4.98 1.06 10.01
N ASP A 400 -6.07 1.65 9.55
CA ASP A 400 -6.14 2.51 8.38
C ASP A 400 -5.97 4.00 8.74
N THR A 401 -5.41 4.79 7.82
CA THR A 401 -5.12 6.23 7.99
C THR A 401 -6.32 7.14 7.70
N GLU A 402 -7.54 6.60 7.69
CA GLU A 402 -8.73 7.36 7.31
C GLU A 402 -9.08 8.44 8.35
N GLN A 403 -9.19 9.69 7.88
CA GLN A 403 -9.79 10.77 8.67
C GLN A 403 -11.32 10.64 8.77
N TYR A 404 -11.93 9.77 7.97
CA TYR A 404 -13.37 9.62 7.89
C TYR A 404 -13.74 8.15 7.71
N VAL A 405 -14.21 7.52 8.78
CA VAL A 405 -14.49 6.10 8.86
C VAL A 405 -15.98 5.86 8.66
N ASN A 406 -16.38 5.04 7.68
CA ASN A 406 -17.76 4.58 7.57
C ASN A 406 -17.93 3.28 8.37
N ALA A 407 -18.55 3.34 9.56
CA ALA A 407 -18.67 2.18 10.42
C ALA A 407 -20.06 2.00 11.03
N THR A 408 -20.55 0.76 10.96
CA THR A 408 -21.77 0.30 11.64
C THR A 408 -21.48 -0.63 12.82
N ASN A 409 -20.21 -1.04 12.98
CA ASN A 409 -19.68 -1.88 14.05
C ASN A 409 -18.69 -1.09 14.92
N PRO A 410 -18.31 -1.58 16.12
CA PRO A 410 -17.23 -1.00 16.90
C PRO A 410 -15.95 -0.81 16.08
N VAL A 411 -15.32 0.35 16.22
CA VAL A 411 -14.09 0.74 15.52
C VAL A 411 -12.97 0.92 16.53
N LYS A 412 -11.80 0.37 16.26
CA LYS A 412 -10.62 0.57 17.09
C LYS A 412 -9.79 1.72 16.56
N PHE A 413 -9.57 2.73 17.39
CA PHE A 413 -8.67 3.84 17.12
C PHE A 413 -7.33 3.63 17.78
N LYS A 414 -6.26 4.04 17.12
CA LYS A 414 -4.91 4.14 17.67
C LYS A 414 -4.38 5.55 17.44
N LEU A 415 -3.84 6.17 18.49
CA LEU A 415 -3.06 7.39 18.39
C LEU A 415 -1.61 7.02 18.09
N ASN A 416 -1.12 7.46 16.94
CA ASN A 416 0.28 7.34 16.56
C ASN A 416 0.97 8.67 16.82
N ILE A 417 2.18 8.60 17.37
CA ILE A 417 3.01 9.76 17.69
C ILE A 417 4.31 9.62 16.92
N PHE A 418 4.77 10.75 16.36
CA PHE A 418 5.98 10.86 15.57
C PHE A 418 6.89 11.92 16.17
N PRO A 419 8.21 11.69 16.28
CA PRO A 419 8.90 10.43 15.98
C PRO A 419 8.50 9.27 16.93
N SER A 420 8.75 8.03 16.49
CA SER A 420 8.28 6.80 17.15
C SER A 420 8.88 6.55 18.53
N GLU A 421 10.00 7.19 18.86
CA GLU A 421 10.55 7.22 20.22
C GLU A 421 9.52 7.72 21.26
N PHE A 422 8.57 8.58 20.84
CA PHE A 422 7.48 9.08 21.68
C PHE A 422 6.19 8.26 21.59
N ALA A 423 6.14 7.17 20.79
CA ALA A 423 4.93 6.40 20.49
C ALA A 423 4.20 5.82 21.71
N ASN A 424 4.89 5.73 22.86
CA ASN A 424 4.34 5.24 24.12
C ASN A 424 4.60 6.17 25.31
N LEU A 425 5.10 7.38 25.06
CA LEU A 425 5.44 8.36 26.08
C LEU A 425 4.29 9.34 26.28
N GLY A 426 4.20 9.95 27.45
CA GLY A 426 3.16 10.92 27.78
C GLY A 426 1.79 10.31 28.12
N THR A 427 0.76 11.16 28.10
CA THR A 427 -0.62 10.82 28.49
C THR A 427 -1.61 11.17 27.38
N VAL A 428 -2.61 10.32 27.16
CA VAL A 428 -3.65 10.56 26.15
C VAL A 428 -5.02 10.74 26.80
N VAL A 429 -5.74 11.77 26.36
CA VAL A 429 -7.16 11.98 26.69
C VAL A 429 -8.00 11.82 25.42
N TRP A 430 -8.89 10.84 25.41
CA TRP A 430 -9.82 10.62 24.30
C TRP A 430 -11.13 11.38 24.51
N LYS A 431 -11.67 11.91 23.42
CA LYS A 431 -12.96 12.61 23.41
C LYS A 431 -13.83 12.15 22.24
N VAL A 432 -15.13 12.01 22.50
CA VAL A 432 -16.15 11.78 21.48
C VAL A 432 -17.06 13.00 21.43
N ASN A 433 -17.18 13.62 20.26
CA ASN A 433 -17.95 14.84 20.05
C ASN A 433 -17.57 15.96 21.05
N GLY A 434 -16.28 16.07 21.34
CA GLY A 434 -15.69 17.06 22.25
C GLY A 434 -15.86 16.75 23.74
N LYS A 435 -16.47 15.62 24.12
CA LYS A 435 -16.60 15.18 25.51
C LYS A 435 -15.60 14.09 25.82
N GLU A 436 -14.87 14.24 26.93
CA GLU A 436 -13.97 13.21 27.45
C GLU A 436 -14.73 11.91 27.74
N VAL A 437 -14.10 10.80 27.38
CA VAL A 437 -14.63 9.46 27.55
C VAL A 437 -13.64 8.60 28.33
N GLU A 438 -14.18 7.68 29.11
CA GLU A 438 -13.37 6.68 29.81
C GLU A 438 -12.77 5.73 28.77
N ASN A 439 -11.48 5.41 28.89
CA ASN A 439 -10.78 4.51 28.00
C ASN A 439 -10.53 3.18 28.70
N ASP A 440 -11.31 2.17 28.34
CA ASP A 440 -11.23 0.82 28.92
C ASP A 440 -10.09 -0.04 28.32
N SER A 441 -9.30 0.52 27.41
CA SER A 441 -8.15 -0.15 26.80
C SER A 441 -7.00 -0.29 27.80
N GLU A 442 -6.30 -1.44 27.78
CA GLU A 442 -5.04 -1.62 28.51
C GLU A 442 -3.95 -0.66 27.99
N ASN A 443 -4.06 -0.23 26.73
CA ASN A 443 -3.18 0.73 26.09
C ASN A 443 -3.88 2.10 25.95
N GLN A 444 -3.40 3.13 26.67
CA GLN A 444 -3.99 4.49 26.62
C GLN A 444 -3.95 5.13 25.22
N PHE A 445 -3.04 4.68 24.35
CA PHE A 445 -2.92 5.13 22.96
C PHE A 445 -3.91 4.43 22.03
N GLU A 446 -4.75 3.53 22.53
CA GLU A 446 -5.83 2.88 21.79
C GLU A 446 -7.19 3.19 22.40
N PHE A 447 -8.22 3.29 21.58
CA PHE A 447 -9.58 3.59 22.01
C PHE A 447 -10.60 2.85 21.13
N THR A 448 -11.56 2.14 21.73
CA THR A 448 -12.63 1.50 20.96
C THR A 448 -13.89 2.38 21.00
N PHE A 449 -14.29 2.90 19.85
CA PHE A 449 -15.55 3.60 19.70
C PHE A 449 -16.64 2.61 19.31
N VAL A 450 -17.75 2.61 20.04
CA VAL A 450 -18.96 1.88 19.64
C VAL A 450 -19.93 2.89 19.04
N PRO A 451 -20.18 2.86 17.71
CA PRO A 451 -21.14 3.75 17.09
C PRO A 451 -22.51 3.68 17.76
N GLU A 452 -23.11 4.84 18.00
CA GLU A 452 -24.51 4.89 18.39
C GLU A 452 -25.36 4.32 17.26
N ASN A 453 -26.46 3.67 17.65
CA ASN A 453 -27.46 3.17 16.71
C ASN A 453 -28.33 4.31 16.13
N LYS A 454 -27.67 5.27 15.49
CA LYS A 454 -28.26 6.41 14.81
C LYS A 454 -27.39 6.84 13.64
N VAL A 455 -28.02 7.18 12.51
CA VAL A 455 -27.32 7.81 11.37
C VAL A 455 -26.76 9.16 11.78
N GLY A 456 -25.47 9.38 11.54
CA GLY A 456 -24.79 10.62 11.89
C GLY A 456 -23.27 10.52 11.82
N ILE A 457 -22.61 11.64 12.13
CA ILE A 457 -21.15 11.75 12.21
C ILE A 457 -20.76 11.97 13.67
N SER A 458 -19.80 11.19 14.17
CA SER A 458 -19.14 11.41 15.45
C SER A 458 -17.69 11.82 15.22
N THR A 459 -17.22 12.84 15.95
CA THR A 459 -15.81 13.25 15.92
C THR A 459 -15.06 12.61 17.08
N ILE A 460 -14.03 11.85 16.78
CA ILE A 460 -13.09 11.26 17.74
C ILE A 460 -11.86 12.17 17.82
N THR A 461 -11.49 12.59 19.03
CA THR A 461 -10.33 13.44 19.30
C THR A 461 -9.41 12.76 20.31
N ALA A 462 -8.11 12.89 20.11
CA ALA A 462 -7.09 12.47 21.05
C ALA A 462 -6.19 13.65 21.36
N GLU A 463 -6.04 13.97 22.64
CA GLU A 463 -5.18 15.03 23.14
C GLU A 463 -4.00 14.38 23.86
N TRP A 464 -2.77 14.73 23.45
CA TRP A 464 -1.55 14.13 23.96
C TRP A 464 -0.62 15.19 24.55
N THR A 465 -0.01 14.83 25.66
CA THR A 465 0.95 15.67 26.40
C THR A 465 2.13 14.82 26.84
N CYS A 466 3.35 15.32 26.64
CA CYS A 466 4.58 14.63 26.99
C CYS A 466 5.66 15.60 27.45
N GLU A 467 6.03 15.49 28.73
CA GLU A 467 7.10 16.32 29.31
C GLU A 467 8.47 16.00 28.70
N GLU A 468 8.73 14.73 28.36
CA GLU A 468 10.02 14.29 27.79
C GLU A 468 10.27 14.88 26.39
N ALA A 469 9.20 15.09 25.62
CA ALA A 469 9.26 15.77 24.33
C ALA A 469 9.29 17.32 24.45
N ASN A 470 9.18 17.88 25.66
CA ASN A 470 8.88 19.31 25.90
C ASN A 470 7.62 19.79 25.15
N GLU A 471 6.64 18.91 24.96
CA GLU A 471 5.46 19.15 24.14
C GLU A 471 4.19 19.06 24.98
N THR A 472 3.32 20.08 24.85
CA THR A 472 2.07 20.13 25.60
C THR A 472 0.89 20.29 24.64
N ASN A 473 -0.16 19.48 24.84
CA ASN A 473 -1.46 19.62 24.17
C ASN A 473 -1.42 19.49 22.63
N LYS A 474 -0.76 18.45 22.11
CA LYS A 474 -0.95 18.07 20.70
C LYS A 474 -2.34 17.44 20.54
N VAL A 475 -3.02 17.71 19.43
CA VAL A 475 -4.40 17.22 19.20
C VAL A 475 -4.51 16.58 17.82
N ALA A 476 -5.09 15.38 17.78
CA ALA A 476 -5.51 14.72 16.54
C ALA A 476 -7.01 14.47 16.54
N GLN A 477 -7.61 14.45 15.35
CA GLN A 477 -9.04 14.23 15.15
C GLN A 477 -9.30 13.29 13.98
N CYS A 478 -10.35 12.49 14.11
CA CYS A 478 -10.92 11.62 13.09
C CYS A 478 -12.45 11.69 13.18
N GLN A 479 -13.16 11.42 12.08
CA GLN A 479 -14.61 11.38 12.04
C GLN A 479 -15.11 9.97 11.72
N VAL A 480 -16.21 9.58 12.33
CA VAL A 480 -16.91 8.31 12.09
C VAL A 480 -18.31 8.61 11.60
N GLU A 481 -18.64 8.18 10.40
CA GLU A 481 -19.98 8.22 9.85
C GLU A 481 -20.66 6.87 9.97
N VAL A 482 -21.86 6.89 10.54
CA VAL A 482 -22.71 5.72 10.69
C VAL A 482 -23.83 5.79 9.66
N LYS A 483 -23.92 4.76 8.80
CA LYS A 483 -24.96 4.63 7.76
C LYS A 483 -25.75 3.33 7.97
N TYR A 484 -26.93 3.43 8.56
CA TYR A 484 -27.90 2.33 8.59
C TYR A 484 -28.79 2.37 7.35
N ALA A 485 -29.25 1.21 6.89
CA ALA A 485 -30.42 1.15 6.02
C ALA A 485 -31.67 1.46 6.87
N GLU A 486 -32.39 2.54 6.58
CA GLU A 486 -33.71 2.77 7.17
C GLU A 486 -34.72 1.83 6.50
N TYR A 487 -35.42 0.99 7.28
CA TYR A 487 -36.42 0.07 6.73
C TYR A 487 -37.76 0.74 6.52
N SER A 488 -38.31 0.56 5.32
CA SER A 488 -39.75 0.66 5.09
C SER A 488 -40.41 -0.72 5.01
N GLN A 489 -41.74 -0.73 5.15
CA GLN A 489 -42.55 -1.93 4.88
C GLN A 489 -42.29 -2.48 3.46
N THR A 490 -42.07 -1.58 2.50
CA THR A 490 -41.84 -1.91 1.09
C THR A 490 -40.52 -2.62 0.87
N GLU A 491 -39.45 -2.18 1.51
CA GLU A 491 -38.10 -2.77 1.35
C GLU A 491 -38.00 -4.09 2.11
N THR A 492 -38.49 -4.13 3.35
CA THR A 492 -38.46 -5.36 4.17
C THR A 492 -39.27 -6.46 3.50
N GLY A 493 -40.42 -6.11 2.90
CA GLY A 493 -41.27 -7.05 2.16
C GLY A 493 -40.65 -7.63 0.87
N ARG A 494 -39.51 -7.10 0.40
CA ARG A 494 -38.77 -7.65 -0.75
C ARG A 494 -37.68 -8.64 -0.34
N ILE A 495 -37.35 -8.72 0.94
CA ILE A 495 -36.36 -9.67 1.45
C ILE A 495 -36.93 -11.08 1.29
N GLU A 496 -36.13 -11.94 0.65
CA GLU A 496 -36.43 -13.35 0.43
C GLU A 496 -35.78 -14.21 1.53
N ILE A 497 -36.42 -15.32 1.86
CA ILE A 497 -35.94 -16.29 2.86
C ILE A 497 -35.28 -17.43 2.10
N SER A 498 -34.02 -17.73 2.42
CA SER A 498 -33.30 -18.88 1.88
C SER A 498 -33.62 -20.13 2.68
N VAL A 499 -33.68 -21.28 2.00
CA VAL A 499 -34.01 -22.58 2.62
C VAL A 499 -33.03 -23.65 2.16
N THR A 500 -32.45 -24.38 3.12
CA THR A 500 -31.55 -25.51 2.83
C THR A 500 -32.02 -26.80 3.51
N ASN A 501 -31.79 -27.93 2.85
CA ASN A 501 -32.09 -29.27 3.35
C ASN A 501 -30.82 -30.12 3.37
N GLY A 502 -30.30 -30.41 4.57
CA GLY A 502 -29.05 -31.15 4.72
C GLY A 502 -27.82 -30.46 4.10
N GLY A 503 -27.83 -29.11 4.08
CA GLY A 503 -26.74 -28.30 3.53
C GLY A 503 -26.76 -28.13 2.00
N LYS A 504 -27.81 -28.57 1.32
CA LYS A 504 -28.05 -28.25 -0.11
C LYS A 504 -29.14 -27.19 -0.24
N ASP A 505 -28.88 -26.17 -1.05
CA ASP A 505 -29.87 -25.16 -1.41
C ASP A 505 -31.05 -25.82 -2.12
N VAL A 506 -32.27 -25.46 -1.71
CA VAL A 506 -33.49 -25.92 -2.36
C VAL A 506 -33.92 -24.84 -3.35
N GLU A 507 -34.09 -25.19 -4.62
CA GLU A 507 -34.59 -24.25 -5.63
C GLU A 507 -35.97 -23.71 -5.23
N THR A 508 -36.03 -22.40 -5.00
CA THR A 508 -37.25 -21.66 -4.72
C THR A 508 -37.88 -21.17 -6.03
N THR A 509 -38.71 -21.99 -6.67
CA THR A 509 -39.63 -21.49 -7.70
C THR A 509 -40.90 -20.95 -7.03
N ASP A 510 -41.29 -19.72 -7.34
CA ASP A 510 -42.53 -19.06 -6.87
C ASP A 510 -42.73 -19.05 -5.34
N LYS A 511 -41.66 -18.82 -4.56
CA LYS A 511 -41.67 -18.74 -3.08
C LYS A 511 -42.24 -20.00 -2.38
N THR A 512 -42.22 -21.13 -3.08
CA THR A 512 -42.69 -22.42 -2.57
C THR A 512 -41.51 -23.38 -2.50
N VAL A 513 -41.33 -24.01 -1.34
CA VAL A 513 -40.24 -24.98 -1.07
C VAL A 513 -40.85 -26.31 -0.68
N THR A 514 -40.34 -27.42 -1.24
CA THR A 514 -40.84 -28.77 -0.93
C THR A 514 -39.81 -29.52 -0.08
N VAL A 515 -40.23 -30.03 1.07
CA VAL A 515 -39.34 -30.68 2.06
C VAL A 515 -39.94 -31.96 2.63
N ASP A 516 -39.08 -32.88 3.07
CA ASP A 516 -39.52 -34.12 3.71
C ASP A 516 -39.95 -33.87 5.17
N CYS A 517 -41.03 -34.54 5.56
CA CYS A 517 -41.52 -34.60 6.94
C CYS A 517 -40.44 -35.20 7.85
N LYS A 518 -40.33 -34.67 9.08
CA LYS A 518 -39.34 -35.11 10.10
C LYS A 518 -37.87 -34.97 9.70
N LYS A 519 -37.55 -34.18 8.67
CA LYS A 519 -36.18 -33.72 8.40
C LYS A 519 -35.98 -32.31 8.96
N LYS A 520 -34.76 -32.05 9.40
CA LYS A 520 -34.34 -30.71 9.84
C LYS A 520 -34.14 -29.83 8.62
N ILE A 521 -34.87 -28.72 8.57
CA ILE A 521 -34.82 -27.72 7.53
C ILE A 521 -34.31 -26.42 8.13
N GLU A 522 -33.35 -25.80 7.46
CA GLU A 522 -32.76 -24.53 7.89
C GLU A 522 -33.30 -23.38 7.03
N PHE A 523 -33.72 -22.32 7.69
CA PHE A 523 -34.16 -21.06 7.11
C PHE A 523 -33.17 -19.97 7.50
N SER A 524 -32.83 -19.11 6.54
CA SER A 524 -31.89 -18.00 6.76
C SER A 524 -32.30 -16.76 5.99
N ILE A 525 -31.83 -15.61 6.47
CA ILE A 525 -31.83 -14.37 5.70
C ILE A 525 -30.42 -14.16 5.15
N ASP A 526 -30.33 -13.64 3.92
CA ASP A 526 -29.08 -13.27 3.29
C ASP A 526 -28.18 -12.45 4.23
N GLU A 527 -26.98 -12.96 4.48
CA GLU A 527 -26.04 -12.40 5.43
C GLU A 527 -25.58 -10.98 5.04
N SER A 528 -25.59 -10.64 3.75
CA SER A 528 -25.24 -9.30 3.25
C SER A 528 -26.28 -8.26 3.67
N ILE A 529 -27.56 -8.65 3.68
CA ILE A 529 -28.66 -7.82 4.18
C ILE A 529 -28.49 -7.63 5.68
N ILE A 530 -28.23 -8.72 6.43
CA ILE A 530 -27.99 -8.67 7.88
C ILE A 530 -26.85 -7.72 8.26
N LYS A 531 -25.74 -7.75 7.53
CA LYS A 531 -24.58 -6.87 7.74
C LYS A 531 -24.87 -5.38 7.48
N SER A 532 -25.90 -5.07 6.70
CA SER A 532 -26.34 -3.70 6.44
C SER A 532 -27.33 -3.18 7.49
N LEU A 533 -27.82 -4.06 8.38
CA LEU A 533 -28.75 -3.69 9.43
C LEU A 533 -28.03 -3.12 10.65
N ASN A 534 -28.80 -2.40 11.46
CA ASN A 534 -28.39 -2.09 12.82
C ASN A 534 -28.08 -3.40 13.59
N PRO A 535 -26.88 -3.55 14.18
CA PRO A 535 -26.46 -4.76 14.91
C PRO A 535 -27.36 -5.18 16.09
N GLN A 536 -28.13 -4.25 16.65
CA GLN A 536 -29.10 -4.54 17.72
C GLN A 536 -30.43 -5.10 17.19
N THR A 537 -30.62 -5.13 15.86
CA THR A 537 -31.85 -5.63 15.24
C THR A 537 -31.85 -7.15 15.25
N THR A 538 -32.76 -7.74 16.04
CA THR A 538 -32.95 -9.19 16.07
C THR A 538 -33.98 -9.60 15.00
N VAL A 539 -33.64 -10.63 14.23
CA VAL A 539 -34.59 -11.29 13.33
C VAL A 539 -35.45 -12.25 14.13
N HIS A 540 -36.78 -12.10 14.04
CA HIS A 540 -37.74 -12.99 14.70
C HIS A 540 -38.47 -13.84 13.66
N TRP A 541 -38.46 -15.15 13.86
CA TRP A 541 -39.06 -16.12 12.95
C TRP A 541 -40.45 -16.54 13.39
N TYR A 542 -41.32 -16.69 12.40
CA TYR A 542 -42.71 -17.10 12.57
C TYR A 542 -43.05 -18.23 11.61
N VAL A 543 -43.65 -19.29 12.14
CA VAL A 543 -44.21 -20.41 11.38
C VAL A 543 -45.71 -20.47 11.66
N ASP A 544 -46.52 -20.42 10.60
CA ASP A 544 -47.98 -20.36 10.66
C ASP A 544 -48.51 -19.25 11.60
N GLY A 545 -47.79 -18.11 11.61
CA GLY A 545 -48.11 -16.95 12.44
C GLY A 545 -47.65 -17.05 13.90
N ASN A 546 -47.09 -18.18 14.33
CA ASN A 546 -46.58 -18.36 15.69
C ASN A 546 -45.09 -18.06 15.74
N TYR A 547 -44.65 -17.30 16.75
CA TYR A 547 -43.23 -17.07 17.01
C TYR A 547 -42.54 -18.39 17.36
N VAL A 548 -41.44 -18.69 16.68
CA VAL A 548 -40.71 -19.97 16.85
C VAL A 548 -39.26 -19.79 17.28
N ALA A 549 -38.58 -18.73 16.83
CA ALA A 549 -37.18 -18.50 17.15
C ALA A 549 -36.75 -17.05 16.90
N ALA A 550 -35.58 -16.69 17.41
CA ALA A 550 -34.86 -15.47 17.08
C ALA A 550 -33.43 -15.83 16.65
N GLY A 551 -32.87 -15.03 15.75
CA GLY A 551 -31.54 -15.24 15.18
C GLY A 551 -31.53 -15.16 13.65
N ASN A 552 -30.35 -15.04 13.05
CA ASN A 552 -30.21 -14.90 11.59
C ASN A 552 -30.60 -16.18 10.84
N THR A 553 -30.48 -17.32 11.52
CA THR A 553 -30.88 -18.63 11.04
C THR A 553 -31.82 -19.28 12.03
N PHE A 554 -32.66 -20.18 11.52
CA PHE A 554 -33.60 -20.96 12.29
C PHE A 554 -33.72 -22.36 11.69
N VAL A 555 -33.61 -23.39 12.53
CA VAL A 555 -33.80 -24.79 12.12
C VAL A 555 -35.10 -25.30 12.70
N CYS A 556 -35.95 -25.90 11.86
CA CYS A 556 -37.16 -26.58 12.32
C CYS A 556 -37.34 -27.96 11.71
N GLU A 557 -38.14 -28.75 12.40
CA GLU A 557 -38.62 -30.05 11.95
C GLU A 557 -40.14 -30.01 11.92
N PHE A 558 -40.72 -30.33 10.76
CA PHE A 558 -42.16 -30.35 10.59
C PHE A 558 -42.70 -31.75 10.89
N GLU A 559 -43.53 -31.84 11.93
CA GLU A 559 -44.12 -33.10 12.43
C GLU A 559 -45.31 -33.61 11.60
N ARG A 560 -45.86 -32.75 10.73
CA ARG A 560 -47.05 -33.05 9.94
C ARG A 560 -46.84 -32.65 8.50
N THR A 561 -47.39 -33.45 7.60
CA THR A 561 -47.48 -33.12 6.18
C THR A 561 -48.50 -32.00 5.96
N GLY A 562 -48.23 -31.10 5.02
CA GLY A 562 -49.10 -29.96 4.73
C GLY A 562 -48.35 -28.74 4.21
N VAL A 563 -49.06 -27.63 4.05
CA VAL A 563 -48.47 -26.33 3.72
C VAL A 563 -48.27 -25.55 5.01
N HIS A 564 -47.05 -25.07 5.21
CA HIS A 564 -46.67 -24.19 6.31
C HIS A 564 -46.19 -22.85 5.77
N TYR A 565 -46.41 -21.77 6.52
CA TYR A 565 -46.04 -20.42 6.12
C TYR A 565 -44.95 -19.87 7.01
N VAL A 566 -43.82 -19.49 6.41
CA VAL A 566 -42.65 -18.96 7.13
C VAL A 566 -42.47 -17.48 6.81
N LYS A 567 -42.31 -16.67 7.85
CA LYS A 567 -41.97 -15.26 7.78
C LYS A 567 -40.87 -14.92 8.78
N ALA A 568 -40.06 -13.94 8.44
CA ALA A 568 -39.20 -13.27 9.39
C ALA A 568 -39.68 -11.84 9.63
N LYS A 569 -39.42 -11.32 10.83
CA LYS A 569 -39.67 -9.93 11.20
C LYS A 569 -38.32 -9.27 11.51
N ILE A 570 -38.03 -8.17 10.82
CA ILE A 570 -36.82 -7.36 11.01
C ILE A 570 -37.26 -5.97 11.46
N GLY A 571 -36.86 -5.56 12.66
CA GLY A 571 -37.40 -4.37 13.30
C GLY A 571 -38.91 -4.45 13.45
N ASN A 572 -39.65 -3.54 12.79
CA ASN A 572 -41.11 -3.48 12.85
C ASN A 572 -41.83 -4.14 11.67
N TYR A 573 -41.11 -4.59 10.64
CA TYR A 573 -41.69 -5.03 9.38
C TYR A 573 -41.40 -6.52 9.09
N PHE A 574 -42.30 -7.15 8.34
CA PHE A 574 -42.17 -8.56 7.95
C PHE A 574 -41.53 -8.69 6.57
N THR A 575 -40.77 -9.76 6.38
CA THR A 575 -40.27 -10.20 5.08
C THR A 575 -41.41 -10.70 4.18
N SER A 576 -41.07 -11.04 2.93
CA SER A 576 -42.01 -11.83 2.13
C SER A 576 -42.27 -13.20 2.76
N GLU A 577 -43.47 -13.73 2.53
CA GLU A 577 -43.89 -15.06 3.00
C GLU A 577 -43.28 -16.16 2.12
N THR A 578 -42.78 -17.21 2.74
CA THR A 578 -42.34 -18.44 2.07
C THR A 578 -43.28 -19.58 2.42
N SER A 579 -43.83 -20.23 1.41
CA SER A 579 -44.69 -21.40 1.58
C SER A 579 -43.85 -22.67 1.57
N VAL A 580 -44.01 -23.53 2.56
CA VAL A 580 -43.24 -24.78 2.71
C VAL A 580 -44.21 -25.95 2.61
N TYR A 581 -44.09 -26.73 1.54
CA TYR A 581 -44.85 -27.95 1.31
C TYR A 581 -44.12 -29.14 1.91
N VAL A 582 -44.65 -29.69 3.00
CA VAL A 582 -44.09 -30.83 3.73
C VAL A 582 -44.82 -32.11 3.31
N TYR A 583 -44.08 -33.11 2.87
CA TYR A 583 -44.62 -34.42 2.46
C TYR A 583 -43.84 -35.58 3.10
N GLU A 584 -44.46 -36.75 3.18
CA GLU A 584 -43.82 -37.94 3.74
C GLU A 584 -43.14 -38.73 2.59
N GLY A 585 -41.81 -38.69 2.53
CA GLY A 585 -41.04 -39.47 1.57
C GLY A 585 -41.02 -40.96 1.95
N ALA A 586 -41.29 -41.84 0.98
CA ALA A 586 -41.16 -43.28 1.15
C ALA A 586 -39.72 -43.67 1.50
N GLU A 587 -39.55 -44.63 2.42
CA GLU A 587 -38.25 -45.17 2.86
C GLU A 587 -37.28 -45.41 1.69
N GLU A 588 -36.01 -45.04 1.88
CA GLU A 588 -34.91 -45.36 0.97
C GLU A 588 -34.86 -46.87 0.68
N VAL A 589 -35.32 -47.28 -0.50
CA VAL A 589 -35.03 -48.61 -1.04
C VAL A 589 -33.57 -48.61 -1.48
N THR A 590 -32.72 -49.35 -0.78
CA THR A 590 -31.31 -49.54 -1.15
C THR A 590 -31.21 -50.19 -2.54
N PRO A 591 -30.32 -49.71 -3.44
CA PRO A 591 -30.17 -50.26 -4.78
C PRO A 591 -29.30 -51.53 -4.77
N TYR A 592 -29.86 -52.64 -4.30
CA TYR A 592 -29.36 -53.99 -4.56
C TYR A 592 -30.55 -54.94 -4.69
N ASP A 593 -31.20 -54.96 -5.86
CA ASP A 593 -31.73 -56.19 -6.50
C ASP A 593 -32.42 -55.97 -7.87
N ILE A 594 -31.92 -55.04 -8.69
CA ILE A 594 -32.44 -54.88 -10.07
C ILE A 594 -31.99 -56.03 -10.99
N THR A 595 -31.05 -56.88 -10.55
CA THR A 595 -30.69 -58.12 -11.25
C THR A 595 -31.64 -59.30 -10.95
N ALA A 596 -32.43 -59.26 -9.88
CA ALA A 596 -33.34 -60.36 -9.53
C ALA A 596 -34.71 -60.27 -10.22
N VAL A 597 -35.22 -59.07 -10.51
CA VAL A 597 -36.57 -58.89 -11.06
C VAL A 597 -36.61 -59.02 -12.59
N VAL A 598 -35.54 -58.68 -13.30
CA VAL A 598 -35.47 -58.83 -14.77
C VAL A 598 -35.29 -60.30 -15.18
N VAL A 599 -34.61 -61.13 -14.36
CA VAL A 599 -34.46 -62.57 -14.63
C VAL A 599 -35.76 -63.33 -14.37
N VAL A 600 -36.57 -62.91 -13.39
CA VAL A 600 -37.86 -63.55 -13.09
C VAL A 600 -38.94 -63.16 -14.10
N CYS A 601 -38.95 -61.93 -14.62
CA CYS A 601 -39.90 -61.54 -15.67
C CYS A 601 -39.60 -62.18 -17.03
N VAL A 602 -38.32 -62.38 -17.40
CA VAL A 602 -37.96 -63.08 -18.65
C VAL A 602 -38.22 -64.59 -18.56
N LEU A 603 -38.03 -65.22 -17.40
CA LEU A 603 -38.35 -66.64 -17.21
C LEU A 603 -39.86 -66.92 -17.14
N VAL A 604 -40.67 -66.01 -16.58
CA VAL A 604 -42.14 -66.15 -16.54
C VAL A 604 -42.77 -65.91 -17.93
N VAL A 605 -42.21 -65.02 -18.75
CA VAL A 605 -42.66 -64.80 -20.14
C VAL A 605 -42.23 -65.95 -21.06
N CYS A 606 -41.03 -66.54 -20.86
CA CYS A 606 -40.59 -67.72 -21.62
C CYS A 606 -41.34 -69.00 -21.21
N LEU A 607 -41.70 -69.20 -19.93
CA LEU A 607 -42.55 -70.32 -19.52
C LEU A 607 -44.00 -70.17 -20.00
N ALA A 608 -44.56 -68.94 -20.01
CA ALA A 608 -45.90 -68.70 -20.54
C ALA A 608 -45.99 -68.94 -22.05
N ALA A 609 -44.94 -68.63 -22.83
CA ALA A 609 -44.89 -68.92 -24.26
C ALA A 609 -44.76 -70.42 -24.58
N VAL A 610 -44.07 -71.19 -23.73
CA VAL A 610 -43.96 -72.66 -23.89
C VAL A 610 -45.25 -73.38 -23.45
N VAL A 611 -45.95 -72.89 -22.41
CA VAL A 611 -47.22 -73.46 -21.96
C VAL A 611 -48.37 -73.14 -22.94
N ILE A 612 -48.37 -71.96 -23.60
CA ILE A 612 -49.32 -71.64 -24.67
C ILE A 612 -49.00 -72.42 -25.96
N GLY A 613 -47.71 -72.64 -26.28
CA GLY A 613 -47.29 -73.46 -27.44
C GLY A 613 -47.58 -74.96 -27.28
N VAL A 614 -47.61 -75.50 -26.06
CA VAL A 614 -47.92 -76.92 -25.78
C VAL A 614 -49.42 -77.16 -25.57
N ALA A 615 -50.20 -76.16 -25.12
CA ALA A 615 -51.66 -76.28 -25.00
C ALA A 615 -52.41 -76.17 -26.35
N VAL A 616 -51.84 -75.52 -27.37
CA VAL A 616 -52.44 -75.45 -28.73
C VAL A 616 -52.13 -76.70 -29.59
N LYS A 617 -51.25 -77.60 -29.13
CA LYS A 617 -51.00 -78.90 -29.82
C LYS A 617 -51.81 -80.08 -29.26
N LYS A 618 -52.78 -79.84 -28.36
CA LYS A 618 -53.63 -80.90 -27.78
C LYS A 618 -55.15 -80.64 -27.83
N LYS A 619 -55.61 -79.72 -28.69
CA LYS A 619 -56.99 -79.68 -29.21
C LYS A 619 -56.96 -79.28 -30.69
N VAL A 620 -57.10 -80.28 -31.55
CA VAL A 620 -58.05 -80.17 -32.67
C VAL A 620 -59.44 -80.07 -32.07
#